data_AF-A0A4R3A2H1-F1
#
_entry.id   AF-A0A4R3A2H1-F1
#
_cell.length_a   1.000
_cell.length_b   1.000
_cell.length_c   1.000
_cell.angle_alpha   90.00
_cell.angle_beta   90.00
_cell.angle_gamma   90.00
#
_symmetry.space_group_name_H-M   'P 1'
#
loop_
_entity.id
_entity.type
_entity.pdbx_description
1 polymer ?
#
loop_
_entity_poly.entity_id
_entity_poly.type
_entity_poly.pdbx_seq_one_letter_code
_entity_poly.pdbx_strand_id
1 'polypeptide(L)'
;MPEPSGYTTAIENNMDAAMRFLRMLLIIVIAMGGFFGFRWHTYVSNTDSPYDEVGITLNSHMPTPIRKWGCDKLHATFGNVLPPYGCQAEGGDGRSWM
;
A
#
# COMPACT_ATOMS: atom_id res chain seq x y z
N MET A 1 -40.94 -14.43 29.51
CA MET A 1 -40.58 -14.81 28.13
C MET A 1 -40.73 -13.55 27.27
N PRO A 2 -39.70 -13.09 26.55
CA PRO A 2 -39.84 -11.89 25.71
C PRO A 2 -40.81 -12.18 24.56
N GLU A 3 -41.56 -11.16 24.13
CA GLU A 3 -42.46 -11.27 22.98
C GLU A 3 -41.68 -11.55 21.68
N PRO A 4 -42.21 -12.37 20.76
CA PRO A 4 -41.52 -12.74 19.53
C PRO A 4 -41.12 -11.54 18.64
N SER A 5 -41.85 -10.42 18.71
CA SER A 5 -41.51 -9.17 18.00
C SER A 5 -40.24 -8.47 18.53
N GLY A 6 -39.93 -8.64 19.81
CA GLY A 6 -38.73 -8.08 20.43
C GLY A 6 -37.45 -8.79 20.00
N TYR A 7 -37.52 -10.09 19.69
CA TYR A 7 -36.38 -10.83 19.15
C TYR A 7 -36.07 -10.46 17.71
N THR A 8 -37.09 -10.31 16.85
CA THR A 8 -36.89 -9.95 15.44
C THR A 8 -36.26 -8.57 15.27
N THR A 9 -36.73 -7.57 16.02
CA THR A 9 -36.17 -6.21 15.98
C THR A 9 -34.75 -6.14 16.49
N ALA A 10 -34.40 -6.89 17.55
CA ALA A 10 -33.03 -6.97 18.03
C ALA A 10 -32.09 -7.62 17.00
N ILE A 11 -32.52 -8.70 16.35
CA ILE A 11 -31.74 -9.37 15.30
C ILE A 11 -31.54 -8.43 14.09
N GLU A 12 -32.59 -7.74 13.63
CA GLU A 12 -32.53 -6.76 12.53
C GLU A 12 -31.56 -5.61 12.83
N ASN A 13 -31.69 -4.97 14.00
CA ASN A 13 -30.82 -3.88 14.42
C ASN A 13 -29.35 -4.30 14.50
N ASN A 14 -29.07 -5.51 14.98
CA ASN A 14 -27.72 -6.05 15.06
C ASN A 14 -27.12 -6.33 13.68
N MET A 15 -27.91 -6.86 12.74
CA MET A 15 -27.47 -7.10 11.36
C MET A 15 -27.21 -5.79 10.61
N ASP A 16 -28.02 -4.76 10.83
CA ASP A 16 -27.81 -3.43 10.25
C ASP A 16 -26.53 -2.76 10.76
N ALA A 17 -26.29 -2.84 12.07
CA ALA A 17 -25.05 -2.35 12.66
C ALA A 17 -23.82 -3.08 12.10
N ALA A 18 -23.90 -4.41 11.96
CA ALA A 18 -22.83 -5.22 11.39
C ALA A 18 -22.55 -4.86 9.93
N MET A 19 -23.58 -4.73 9.08
CA MET A 19 -23.40 -4.33 7.68
C MET A 19 -22.82 -2.92 7.54
N ARG A 20 -23.26 -1.96 8.37
CA ARG A 20 -22.68 -0.60 8.38
C ARG A 20 -21.22 -0.63 8.76
N PHE A 21 -20.84 -1.41 9.77
CA PHE A 21 -19.45 -1.57 10.18
C PHE A 21 -18.59 -2.20 9.07
N LEU A 22 -19.05 -3.29 8.46
CA LEU A 22 -18.35 -3.92 7.34
C LEU A 22 -18.18 -2.96 6.15
N ARG A 23 -19.22 -2.19 5.83
CA ARG A 23 -19.16 -1.16 4.77
C ARG A 23 -18.13 -0.08 5.11
N MET A 24 -18.11 0.39 6.35
CA MET A 24 -17.12 1.38 6.81
C MET A 24 -15.69 0.85 6.71
N LEU A 25 -15.44 -0.39 7.17
CA LEU A 25 -14.14 -1.02 7.06
C LEU A 25 -13.70 -1.16 5.60
N LEU A 26 -14.60 -1.58 4.71
CA LEU A 26 -14.31 -1.69 3.29
C LEU A 26 -13.90 -0.34 2.68
N ILE A 27 -14.63 0.73 3.01
CA ILE A 27 -14.30 2.09 2.54
C ILE A 27 -12.91 2.51 3.03
N ILE A 28 -12.58 2.24 4.30
CA ILE A 28 -11.26 2.56 4.87
C ILE A 28 -10.16 1.79 4.14
N VAL A 29 -10.34 0.49 3.92
CA VAL A 29 -9.36 -0.34 3.19
C VAL A 29 -9.14 0.17 1.77
N ILE A 30 -10.22 0.51 1.05
CA ILE A 30 -10.13 1.08 -0.30
C ILE A 30 -9.41 2.43 -0.28
N ALA A 31 -9.76 3.32 0.66
CA ALA A 31 -9.15 4.63 0.79
C ALA A 31 -7.65 4.53 1.10
N MET A 32 -7.25 3.65 2.03
CA MET A 32 -5.86 3.39 2.35
C MET A 32 -5.11 2.79 1.16
N GLY A 33 -5.67 1.77 0.51
CA GLY A 33 -5.08 1.16 -0.68
C GLY A 33 -4.86 2.18 -1.82
N GLY A 34 -5.85 3.05 -2.06
CA GLY A 34 -5.75 4.13 -3.03
C GLY A 34 -4.68 5.15 -2.66
N PHE A 35 -4.64 5.59 -1.40
CA PHE A 35 -3.66 6.58 -0.93
C PHE A 35 -2.22 6.04 -1.01
N PHE A 36 -1.95 4.86 -0.46
CA PHE A 36 -0.61 4.27 -0.48
C PHE A 36 -0.19 3.87 -1.89
N GLY A 37 -1.11 3.31 -2.68
CA GLY A 37 -0.87 2.97 -4.09
C GLY A 37 -0.51 4.21 -4.91
N PHE A 38 -1.25 5.30 -4.74
CA PHE A 38 -0.96 6.58 -5.40
C PHE A 38 0.39 7.15 -4.96
N ARG A 39 0.69 7.15 -3.66
CA ARG A 39 1.96 7.66 -3.12
C ARG A 39 3.16 6.87 -3.63
N TRP A 40 3.06 5.54 -3.64
CA TRP A 40 4.08 4.66 -4.20
C TRP A 40 4.24 4.88 -5.71
N HIS A 41 3.13 4.92 -6.45
CA HIS A 41 3.18 5.12 -7.91
C HIS A 41 3.82 6.46 -8.26
N THR A 42 3.45 7.53 -7.57
CA THR A 42 4.05 8.86 -7.76
C THR A 42 5.56 8.82 -7.49
N TYR A 43 5.98 8.16 -6.41
CA TYR A 43 7.40 7.98 -6.11
C TYR A 43 8.17 7.29 -7.24
N VAL A 44 7.69 6.16 -7.76
CA VAL A 44 8.45 5.41 -8.78
C VAL A 44 8.38 6.01 -10.18
N SER A 45 7.37 6.84 -10.48
CA SER A 45 7.13 7.35 -11.85
C SER A 45 7.34 8.85 -12.03
N ASN A 46 7.20 9.65 -10.98
CA ASN A 46 7.17 11.11 -11.05
C ASN A 46 7.77 11.77 -9.80
N THR A 47 8.86 11.22 -9.26
CA THR A 47 9.61 11.84 -8.16
C THR A 47 10.76 12.69 -8.70
N ASP A 48 11.10 13.76 -7.97
CA ASP A 48 12.30 14.57 -8.25
C ASP A 48 13.57 13.97 -7.64
N SER A 49 13.42 13.00 -6.72
CA SER A 49 14.54 12.37 -6.01
C SER A 49 14.28 10.88 -5.75
N PRO A 50 15.29 10.01 -5.94
CA PRO A 50 15.20 8.60 -5.55
C PRO A 50 15.29 8.40 -4.03
N TYR A 51 15.60 9.45 -3.25
CA TYR A 51 15.82 9.38 -1.81
C TYR A 51 14.63 9.88 -0.97
N ASP A 52 13.41 9.72 -1.49
CA ASP A 52 12.17 9.99 -0.75
C ASP A 52 11.93 8.87 0.28
N GLU A 53 12.03 9.19 1.57
CA GLU A 53 11.93 8.24 2.68
C GLU A 53 10.60 7.45 2.72
N VAL A 54 9.47 8.11 2.40
CA VAL A 54 8.16 7.46 2.38
C VAL A 54 8.04 6.57 1.15
N GLY A 55 8.50 7.06 0.00
CA GLY A 55 8.55 6.30 -1.24
C GLY A 55 9.41 5.03 -1.13
N ILE A 56 10.59 5.16 -0.55
CA ILE A 56 11.51 4.05 -0.24
C ILE A 56 10.83 3.04 0.67
N THR A 57 10.21 3.51 1.75
CA THR A 57 9.52 2.63 2.70
C THR A 57 8.42 1.86 2.00
N LEU A 58 7.59 2.52 1.19
CA LEU A 58 6.52 1.85 0.45
C LEU A 58 7.08 0.85 -0.57
N ASN A 59 8.08 1.22 -1.36
CA ASN A 59 8.63 0.36 -2.40
C ASN A 59 9.36 -0.85 -1.83
N SER A 60 10.13 -0.68 -0.75
CA SER A 60 10.88 -1.76 -0.10
C SER A 60 9.98 -2.86 0.48
N HIS A 61 8.75 -2.51 0.90
CA HIS A 61 7.74 -3.44 1.41
C HIS A 61 6.87 -4.08 0.30
N MET A 62 7.01 -3.66 -0.97
CA MET A 62 6.29 -4.28 -2.07
C MET A 62 6.79 -5.71 -2.32
N PRO A 63 5.92 -6.62 -2.79
CA PRO A 63 6.35 -7.92 -3.31
C PRO A 63 7.43 -7.76 -4.37
N THR A 64 8.39 -8.68 -4.40
CA THR A 64 9.61 -8.59 -5.23
C THR A 64 9.37 -8.16 -6.68
N PRO A 65 8.38 -8.71 -7.42
CA PRO A 65 8.14 -8.28 -8.82
C PRO A 65 7.71 -6.81 -8.94
N ILE A 66 6.88 -6.33 -8.02
CA ILE A 66 6.39 -4.94 -8.01
C ILE A 66 7.52 -4.00 -7.60
N ARG A 67 8.29 -4.38 -6.57
CA ARG A 67 9.46 -3.63 -6.13
C ARG A 67 10.48 -3.49 -7.25
N LYS A 68 10.78 -4.58 -7.96
CA LYS A 68 11.70 -4.55 -9.10
C LYS A 68 11.23 -3.58 -10.18
N TRP A 69 9.96 -3.66 -10.58
CA TRP A 69 9.42 -2.72 -11.56
C TRP A 69 9.56 -1.26 -11.12
N GLY A 70 9.31 -0.97 -9.84
CA GLY A 70 9.52 0.36 -9.26
C GLY A 70 10.99 0.80 -9.31
N CYS A 71 11.91 -0.10 -8.97
CA CYS A 71 13.35 0.15 -9.05
C CYS A 71 13.81 0.37 -10.49
N ASP A 72 13.30 -0.39 -11.46
CA ASP A 72 13.62 -0.20 -12.88
C ASP A 72 13.16 1.18 -13.39
N LYS A 73 11.99 1.65 -12.94
CA LYS A 73 11.49 3.01 -13.25
C LYS A 73 12.37 4.11 -12.67
N LEU A 74 12.77 3.96 -11.41
CA LEU A 74 13.70 4.90 -10.77
C LEU A 74 15.07 4.87 -11.46
N HIS A 75 15.59 3.67 -11.78
CA HIS A 75 16.87 3.50 -12.46
C HIS A 75 16.89 4.20 -13.82
N ALA A 76 15.80 4.14 -14.58
CA ALA A 76 15.69 4.84 -15.87
C ALA A 76 15.91 6.37 -15.76
N THR A 77 15.64 6.97 -14.60
CA THR A 77 15.80 8.41 -14.36
C THR A 77 17.07 8.74 -13.57
N PHE A 78 17.46 7.86 -12.63
CA PHE A 78 18.48 8.13 -11.59
C PHE A 78 19.66 7.15 -11.62
N GLY A 79 19.91 6.46 -12.73
CA GLY A 79 20.97 5.44 -12.81
C GLY A 79 22.40 5.91 -12.61
N ASN A 80 22.61 7.23 -12.56
CA ASN A 80 23.90 7.83 -12.26
C ASN A 80 24.16 8.03 -10.75
N VAL A 81 23.20 7.70 -9.87
CA VAL A 81 23.37 7.76 -8.42
C VAL A 81 23.27 6.38 -7.78
N LEU A 82 23.57 6.30 -6.48
CA LEU A 82 23.45 5.07 -5.70
C LEU A 82 21.98 4.62 -5.61
N PRO A 83 21.70 3.32 -5.73
CA PRO A 83 20.35 2.80 -5.56
C PRO A 83 19.82 3.09 -4.15
N PRO A 84 18.56 3.54 -4.02
CA PRO A 84 17.93 3.68 -2.71
C PRO A 84 17.67 2.31 -2.07
N TYR A 85 17.40 2.29 -0.76
CA TYR A 85 17.16 1.06 -0.01
C TYR A 85 16.03 0.21 -0.65
N GLY A 86 16.31 -1.08 -0.84
CA GLY A 86 15.41 -2.03 -1.49
C GLY A 86 15.54 -2.11 -3.02
N CYS A 87 16.41 -1.30 -3.63
CA CYS A 87 16.76 -1.35 -5.05
C CYS A 87 18.21 -1.78 -5.33
N GLN A 88 18.96 -2.16 -4.29
CA GLN A 88 20.30 -2.74 -4.43
C GLN A 88 20.22 -4.17 -4.96
N ALA A 89 21.20 -4.55 -5.79
CA ALA A 89 21.41 -5.94 -6.19
C ALA A 89 21.58 -6.84 -4.95
N GLU A 90 20.80 -7.91 -4.87
CA GLU A 90 20.86 -8.87 -3.76
C GLU A 90 22.25 -9.53 -3.70
N GLY A 91 22.88 -9.50 -2.52
CA GLY A 91 24.25 -10.02 -2.34
C GLY A 91 25.35 -9.22 -3.04
N GLY A 92 25.03 -8.05 -3.62
CA GLY A 92 25.98 -7.17 -4.27
C GLY A 92 26.73 -6.24 -3.32
N ASP A 93 27.45 -5.29 -3.91
CA ASP A 93 28.26 -4.27 -3.19
C ASP A 93 27.44 -3.15 -2.54
N GLY A 94 26.10 -3.22 -2.61
CA GLY A 94 25.19 -2.17 -2.14
C GLY A 94 25.18 -0.90 -3.00
N ARG A 95 25.94 -0.88 -4.09
CA ARG A 95 26.06 0.25 -5.03
C ARG A 95 25.48 -0.07 -6.41
N SER A 96 25.36 -1.37 -6.70
CA SER A 96 24.77 -1.89 -7.91
C SER A 96 23.24 -1.92 -7.81
N TRP A 97 22.56 -1.45 -8.85
CA TRP A 97 21.10 -1.56 -8.98
C TRP A 97 20.67 -3.01 -9.27
N MET A 98 19.49 -3.40 -8.78
CA MET A 98 18.85 -4.72 -9.01
C MET A 98 18.14 -4.87 -10.36
#